data_AF-A0A561S972-F1
#
_entry.id   AF-A0A561S972-F1
#
_cell.length_a   1.000
_cell.length_b   1.000
_cell.length_c   1.000
_cell.angle_alpha   90.00
_cell.angle_beta   90.00
_cell.angle_gamma   90.00
#
_symmetry.space_group_name_H-M   'P 1'
#
loop_
_entity.id
_entity.type
_entity.pdbx_description
1 polymer ?
#
loop_
_entity_poly.entity_id
_entity_poly.type
_entity_poly.pdbx_seq_one_letter_code
_entity_poly.pdbx_strand_id
1 'polypeptide(L)'
;MSATTDHLPTTTPPRTAAYLRCFPFDHFQMTPHRNAVLDHAQALALPAPAIFIDNGRLASQALPELQRLLRAVASGFFGVVLLPGLFVLSLDEAVARSIVRALAGHGCQVIVLP
;
A
#
# COMPACT_ATOMS: atom_id res chain seq x y z
N MET A 1 22.10 -43.95 -4.18
CA MET A 1 21.59 -42.91 -5.08
C MET A 1 20.15 -42.63 -4.68
N SER A 2 19.92 -41.62 -3.83
CA SER A 2 18.57 -41.19 -3.46
C SER A 2 18.44 -39.73 -3.85
N ALA A 3 17.57 -39.46 -4.81
CA ALA A 3 17.24 -38.10 -5.23
C ALA A 3 16.39 -37.45 -4.15
N THR A 4 16.94 -36.45 -3.48
CA THR A 4 16.19 -35.54 -2.61
C THR A 4 15.36 -34.64 -3.53
N THR A 5 14.06 -34.89 -3.61
CA THR A 5 13.12 -33.99 -4.31
C THR A 5 13.00 -32.72 -3.47
N ASP A 6 13.70 -31.68 -3.91
CA ASP A 6 13.60 -30.33 -3.36
C ASP A 6 12.22 -29.76 -3.71
N HIS A 7 11.35 -29.65 -2.70
CA HIS A 7 10.01 -29.10 -2.85
C HIS A 7 10.14 -27.58 -2.83
N LEU A 8 10.38 -26.97 -3.99
CA LEU A 8 10.39 -25.51 -4.16
C LEU A 8 9.03 -24.96 -3.68
N PRO A 9 8.97 -24.12 -2.62
CA PRO A 9 7.73 -23.49 -2.22
C PRO A 9 7.22 -22.65 -3.40
N THR A 10 6.03 -22.98 -3.88
CA THR A 10 5.34 -22.21 -4.92
C THR A 10 4.80 -20.93 -4.28
N THR A 11 5.71 -20.00 -3.97
CA THR A 11 5.37 -18.75 -3.31
C THR A 11 4.65 -17.87 -4.33
N THR A 12 3.32 -17.83 -4.25
CA THR A 12 2.53 -16.88 -5.05
C THR A 12 3.05 -15.48 -4.74
N PRO A 13 3.35 -14.65 -5.75
CA PRO A 13 3.89 -13.32 -5.51
C PRO A 13 2.94 -12.52 -4.61
N PRO A 14 3.46 -11.77 -3.62
CA PRO A 14 2.64 -11.04 -2.69
C PRO A 14 1.78 -10.02 -3.45
N ARG A 15 0.50 -9.94 -3.11
CA ARG A 15 -0.39 -8.92 -3.69
C ARG A 15 0.05 -7.53 -3.23
N THR A 16 0.00 -6.58 -4.15
CA THR A 16 0.36 -5.19 -3.92
C THR A 16 -0.90 -4.34 -3.73
N ALA A 17 -0.87 -3.42 -2.78
CA ALA A 17 -1.82 -2.32 -2.68
C ALA A 17 -1.08 -0.98 -2.76
N ALA A 18 -1.81 0.08 -3.05
CA ALA A 18 -1.32 1.44 -2.88
C ALA A 18 -2.37 2.31 -2.24
N TYR A 19 -1.93 3.27 -1.44
CA TYR A 19 -2.82 4.23 -0.78
C TYR A 19 -2.53 5.65 -1.20
N LEU A 20 -3.59 6.36 -1.59
CA LEU A 20 -3.57 7.75 -2.00
C LEU A 20 -4.55 8.56 -1.15
N ARG A 21 -4.20 9.81 -0.88
CA ARG A 21 -5.09 10.78 -0.26
C ARG A 21 -4.94 12.11 -0.98
N CYS A 22 -6.06 12.78 -1.24
CA CYS A 22 -6.07 14.14 -1.76
C CYS A 22 -7.03 15.02 -0.97
N PHE A 23 -6.61 16.25 -0.71
CA PHE A 23 -7.47 17.33 -0.25
C PHE A 23 -7.01 18.65 -0.90
N PRO A 24 -7.91 19.49 -1.42
CA PRO A 24 -9.36 19.30 -1.53
C PRO A 24 -9.74 18.19 -2.52
N PHE A 25 -11.03 17.97 -2.74
CA PHE A 25 -11.52 16.94 -3.66
C PHE A 25 -10.97 17.17 -5.08
N ASP A 26 -10.38 16.13 -5.66
CA ASP A 26 -9.90 16.13 -7.04
C ASP A 26 -10.91 15.42 -7.96
N HIS A 27 -11.50 16.17 -8.89
CA HIS A 27 -12.43 15.64 -9.89
C HIS A 27 -11.79 14.61 -10.82
N PHE A 28 -10.46 14.65 -11.00
CA PHE A 28 -9.72 13.68 -11.79
C PHE A 28 -9.27 12.45 -10.99
N GLN A 29 -9.74 12.31 -9.74
CA GLN A 29 -9.47 11.16 -8.87
C GLN A 29 -7.98 10.80 -8.79
N MET A 30 -7.13 11.81 -8.74
CA MET A 30 -5.68 11.69 -8.69
C MET A 30 -5.09 10.87 -9.85
N THR A 31 -5.67 10.94 -11.06
CA THR A 31 -5.24 10.15 -12.23
C THR A 31 -3.71 10.18 -12.45
N PRO A 32 -3.02 11.34 -12.40
CA PRO A 32 -1.56 11.36 -12.53
C PRO A 32 -0.82 10.56 -11.44
N HIS A 33 -1.28 10.64 -10.19
CA HIS A 33 -0.68 9.92 -9.05
C HIS A 33 -0.95 8.41 -9.15
N ARG A 34 -2.14 8.02 -9.62
CA ARG A 34 -2.47 6.63 -9.88
C ARG A 34 -1.55 6.05 -10.95
N ASN A 35 -1.34 6.77 -12.04
CA ASN A 35 -0.44 6.34 -13.11
C ASN A 35 1.01 6.23 -12.60
N ALA A 36 1.49 7.23 -11.87
CA ALA A 36 2.83 7.19 -11.29
C ALA A 36 3.03 5.98 -10.35
N VAL A 37 2.03 5.66 -9.51
CA VAL A 37 2.08 4.47 -8.64
C VAL A 37 2.14 3.17 -9.46
N LEU A 38 1.39 3.08 -10.56
CA LEU A 38 1.43 1.91 -11.45
C LEU A 38 2.80 1.77 -12.12
N ASP A 39 3.36 2.87 -12.62
CA ASP A 39 4.68 2.91 -13.26
C ASP A 39 5.78 2.50 -12.27
N HIS A 40 5.70 2.99 -11.03
CA HIS A 40 6.63 2.58 -9.96
C HIS A 40 6.47 1.11 -9.57
N ALA A 41 5.25 0.60 -9.46
CA ALA A 41 5.03 -0.82 -9.19
C ALA A 41 5.66 -1.70 -10.27
N GLN A 42 5.51 -1.31 -11.55
CA GLN A 42 6.13 -1.99 -12.66
C GLN A 42 7.66 -1.91 -12.60
N ALA A 43 8.23 -0.74 -12.31
CA ALA A 43 9.68 -0.56 -12.17
C ALA A 43 10.28 -1.40 -11.03
N LEU A 44 9.50 -1.69 -10.00
CA LEU A 44 9.86 -2.56 -8.87
C LEU A 44 9.57 -4.05 -9.12
N ALA A 45 9.11 -4.41 -10.33
CA ALA A 45 8.66 -5.76 -10.68
C ALA A 45 7.56 -6.32 -9.75
N LEU A 46 6.72 -5.43 -9.21
CA LEU A 46 5.59 -5.78 -8.36
C LEU A 46 4.31 -6.00 -9.19
N PRO A 47 3.40 -6.87 -8.75
CA PRO A 47 2.06 -6.94 -9.33
C PRO A 47 1.35 -5.59 -9.29
N ALA A 48 0.49 -5.33 -10.27
CA ALA A 48 -0.30 -4.11 -10.35
C ALA A 48 -1.09 -3.88 -9.03
N PRO A 49 -0.91 -2.73 -8.37
CA PRO A 49 -1.51 -2.48 -7.07
C PRO A 49 -3.03 -2.30 -7.13
N ALA A 50 -3.73 -2.85 -6.14
CA ALA A 50 -5.08 -2.39 -5.81
C ALA A 50 -4.99 -0.99 -5.20
N ILE A 51 -5.66 0.00 -5.82
CA ILE A 51 -5.58 1.41 -5.39
C ILE A 51 -6.70 1.72 -4.39
N PHE A 52 -6.32 2.27 -3.23
CA PHE A 52 -7.19 2.80 -2.19
C PHE A 52 -7.08 4.32 -2.15
N ILE A 53 -8.20 5.05 -2.17
CA ILE A 53 -8.18 6.52 -2.30
C ILE A 53 -9.15 7.17 -1.31
N ASP A 54 -8.63 8.00 -0.41
CA ASP A 54 -9.44 8.97 0.32
C ASP A 54 -9.37 10.34 -0.38
N ASN A 55 -10.30 10.59 -1.31
CA ASN A 55 -10.36 11.82 -2.10
C ASN A 55 -11.27 12.87 -1.45
N GLY A 56 -10.77 14.09 -1.30
CA GLY A 56 -11.48 15.20 -0.66
C GLY A 56 -11.58 15.09 0.87
N ARG A 57 -10.73 14.27 1.50
CA ARG A 57 -10.75 14.04 2.95
C ARG A 57 -9.58 14.75 3.61
N LEU A 58 -9.87 15.57 4.61
CA LEU A 58 -8.84 16.15 5.48
C LEU A 58 -8.13 15.05 6.28
N ALA A 59 -6.87 15.28 6.64
CA ALA A 59 -6.09 14.36 7.48
C ALA A 59 -6.72 14.11 8.85
N SER A 60 -7.52 15.06 9.37
CA SER A 60 -8.23 14.96 10.65
C SER A 60 -9.58 14.25 10.55
N GLN A 61 -10.06 13.92 9.36
CA GLN A 61 -11.33 13.24 9.14
C GLN A 61 -11.14 11.73 9.09
N ALA A 62 -12.25 10.99 9.18
CA ALA A 62 -12.24 9.55 8.94
C ALA A 62 -11.72 9.26 7.52
N LEU A 63 -10.78 8.31 7.44
CA LEU A 63 -10.13 7.82 6.21
C LEU A 63 -10.63 6.40 5.93
N PRO A 64 -11.85 6.22 5.39
CA PRO A 64 -12.48 4.92 5.22
C PRO A 64 -11.67 3.97 4.34
N GLU A 65 -11.02 4.47 3.29
CA GLU A 65 -10.21 3.63 2.40
C GLU A 65 -8.89 3.22 3.07
N LEU A 66 -8.28 4.09 3.88
CA LEU A 66 -7.16 3.69 4.75
C LEU A 66 -7.57 2.59 5.73
N GLN A 67 -8.74 2.71 6.36
CA GLN A 67 -9.25 1.67 7.26
C GLN A 67 -9.51 0.36 6.53
N ARG A 68 -10.03 0.41 5.28
CA ARG A 68 -10.23 -0.78 4.44
C ARG A 68 -8.91 -1.45 4.10
N LEU A 69 -7.88 -0.67 3.77
CA LEU A 69 -6.52 -1.17 3.54
C LEU A 69 -5.95 -1.85 4.79
N LEU A 70 -6.04 -1.20 5.95
CA LEU A 70 -5.53 -1.74 7.21
C LEU A 70 -6.16 -3.11 7.54
N ARG A 71 -7.48 -3.25 7.33
CA ARG A 71 -8.17 -4.54 7.52
C ARG A 71 -7.70 -5.62 6.53
N ALA A 72 -7.50 -5.26 5.26
CA ALA A 72 -7.03 -6.20 4.25
C ALA A 72 -5.59 -6.66 4.48
N VAL A 73 -4.72 -5.76 4.98
CA VAL A 73 -3.36 -6.11 5.41
C VAL A 73 -3.38 -6.97 6.65
N ALA A 74 -4.22 -6.64 7.65
CA ALA A 74 -4.36 -7.44 8.86
C ALA A 74 -4.85 -8.89 8.58
N SER A 75 -5.63 -9.09 7.51
CA SER A 75 -6.04 -10.42 7.05
C SER A 75 -5.01 -11.13 6.17
N GLY A 76 -3.82 -10.55 5.96
CA GLY A 76 -2.76 -11.09 5.10
C GLY A 76 -3.06 -11.02 3.60
N PHE A 77 -4.06 -10.24 3.17
CA PHE A 77 -4.46 -10.20 1.76
C PHE A 77 -3.43 -9.46 0.88
N PHE A 78 -2.79 -8.43 1.43
CA PHE A 78 -1.71 -7.69 0.77
C PHE A 78 -0.40 -7.87 1.53
N GLY A 79 0.65 -8.22 0.79
CA GLY A 79 2.00 -8.35 1.31
C GLY A 79 2.85 -7.10 1.09
N VAL A 80 2.44 -6.21 0.19
CA VAL A 80 3.17 -4.97 -0.13
C VAL A 80 2.19 -3.79 -0.21
N VAL A 81 2.57 -2.65 0.39
CA VAL A 81 1.85 -1.38 0.29
C VAL A 81 2.78 -0.30 -0.24
N LEU A 82 2.38 0.36 -1.34
CA LEU A 82 3.04 1.51 -1.92
C LEU A 82 2.43 2.82 -1.41
N LEU A 83 3.27 3.77 -1.03
CA LEU A 83 2.86 5.11 -0.59
C LEU A 83 3.66 6.17 -1.34
N PRO A 84 3.03 7.21 -1.92
CA PRO A 84 3.77 8.36 -2.46
C PRO A 84 4.57 9.16 -1.42
N GLY A 85 4.27 8.95 -0.13
CA GLY A 85 4.92 9.63 0.98
C GLY A 85 4.15 9.38 2.27
N LEU A 86 4.81 9.45 3.44
CA LEU A 86 4.12 9.20 4.72
C LEU A 86 3.00 10.19 5.01
N PHE A 87 3.09 11.39 4.43
CA PHE A 87 2.10 12.45 4.59
C PHE A 87 0.69 12.03 4.13
N VAL A 88 0.56 11.04 3.22
CA VAL A 88 -0.77 10.56 2.80
C VAL A 88 -1.52 9.89 3.95
N LEU A 89 -0.81 9.32 4.92
CA LEU A 89 -1.39 8.68 6.10
C LEU A 89 -1.81 9.71 7.14
N SER A 90 -0.90 10.63 7.48
CA SER A 90 -1.12 11.70 8.46
C SER A 90 -0.12 12.82 8.23
N LEU A 91 -0.50 14.06 8.57
CA LEU A 91 0.45 15.18 8.66
C LEU A 91 1.27 15.14 9.96
N ASP A 92 0.78 14.43 10.98
CA ASP A 92 1.57 14.09 12.17
C ASP A 92 2.45 12.88 11.86
N GLU A 93 3.77 13.10 11.86
CA GLU A 93 4.76 12.09 11.54
C GLU A 93 4.75 10.90 12.51
N ALA A 94 4.50 11.13 13.81
CA ALA A 94 4.44 10.06 14.80
C ALA A 94 3.26 9.13 14.53
N VAL A 95 2.11 9.72 14.16
CA VAL A 95 0.92 8.98 13.73
C VAL A 95 1.20 8.21 12.44
N ALA A 96 1.77 8.85 11.42
CA ALA A 96 2.09 8.20 10.16
C ALA A 96 3.02 7.00 10.35
N ARG A 97 4.09 7.16 11.15
CA ARG A 97 5.02 6.07 11.50
C ARG A 97 4.34 4.95 12.30
N SER A 98 3.38 5.28 13.16
CA SER A 98 2.61 4.26 13.89
C SER A 98 1.78 3.39 12.95
N ILE A 99 1.17 3.99 11.93
CA ILE A 99 0.43 3.24 10.90
C ILE A 99 1.38 2.35 10.09
N VAL A 100 2.55 2.86 9.68
CA VAL A 100 3.57 2.05 9.00
C VAL A 100 4.01 0.85 9.84
N ARG A 101 4.23 1.06 11.15
CA ARG A 101 4.56 -0.04 12.08
C ARG A 101 3.42 -1.05 12.19
N ALA A 102 2.17 -0.61 12.21
CA ALA A 102 1.02 -1.51 12.25
C ALA A 102 0.94 -2.38 10.98
N LEU A 103 1.15 -1.78 9.80
CA LEU A 103 1.23 -2.53 8.53
C LEU A 103 2.35 -3.57 8.57
N ALA A 104 3.57 -3.15 8.95
CA ALA A 104 4.73 -4.02 9.05
C ALA A 104 4.54 -5.15 10.08
N GLY A 105 3.84 -4.88 11.20
CA GLY A 105 3.51 -5.87 12.21
C GLY A 105 2.64 -7.03 11.71
N HIS A 106 1.95 -6.85 10.57
CA HIS A 106 1.19 -7.90 9.89
C HIS A 106 1.98 -8.58 8.76
N GLY A 107 3.30 -8.40 8.71
CA GLY A 107 4.16 -8.97 7.67
C GLY A 107 4.06 -8.25 6.32
N CYS A 108 3.45 -7.06 6.27
CA CYS A 108 3.35 -6.26 5.07
C CYS A 108 4.57 -5.34 4.89
N GLN A 109 5.21 -5.41 3.73
CA GLN A 109 6.27 -4.49 3.37
C GLN A 109 5.68 -3.14 2.92
N VAL A 110 6.10 -2.06 3.55
CA VAL A 110 5.73 -0.70 3.14
C VAL A 110 6.86 -0.10 2.32
N ILE A 111 6.57 0.34 1.10
CA ILE A 111 7.51 1.03 0.21
C ILE A 111 7.03 2.46 0.02
N VAL A 112 7.86 3.42 0.43
CA VAL A 112 7.63 4.83 0.14
C VAL A 112 8.30 5.15 -1.19
N LEU A 113 7.53 5.67 -2.13
CA LEU A 113 7.99 6.05 -3.46
C LEU A 113 8.77 7.38 -3.39
N PRO A 114 9.75 7.58 -4.30
CA PRO A 114 10.55 8.80 -4.37
C PRO A 114 9.76 10.04 -4.79
#